data_AF-A0A7C7D7V0-F1
#
_entry.id   AF-A0A7C7D7V0-F1
#
_cell.length_a   1.000
_cell.length_b   1.000
_cell.length_c   1.000
_cell.angle_alpha   90.00
_cell.angle_beta   90.00
_cell.angle_gamma   90.00
#
_symmetry.space_group_name_H-M   'P 1'
#
loop_
_entity.id
_entity.type
_entity.pdbx_description
1 polymer ?
#
loop_
_entity_poly.entity_id
_entity_poly.type
_entity_poly.pdbx_seq_one_letter_code
_entity_poly.pdbx_strand_id
1 'polypeptide(L)'
;MARVKIKIEGMDKLQKSLKKLGNVPQKHVTASAKKGMNIVLKQAKADAPKDTGSLKRGMKLSGERSKFKGKKVYRIVFDSAMNSTFQKENKNGEITGYYPASMEYGFFDRKGKHHEKSKNTGWIVGFVHSGLTDNVRKVEKTIVDTMKQKIDAEIAKGGLKK
;
A
#
# COMPACT_ATOMS: atom_id res chain seq x y z
N MET A 1 -28.01 3.48 -2.91
CA MET A 1 -26.69 3.00 -2.43
C MET A 1 -26.76 2.82 -0.92
N ALA A 2 -26.60 1.61 -0.40
CA ALA A 2 -26.63 1.37 1.04
C ALA A 2 -25.41 2.04 1.71
N ARG A 3 -25.63 2.90 2.72
CA ARG A 3 -24.55 3.45 3.55
C ARG A 3 -23.97 2.33 4.41
N VAL A 4 -22.89 1.71 3.95
CA VAL A 4 -22.12 0.75 4.75
C VAL A 4 -21.54 1.50 5.96
N LYS A 5 -22.07 1.26 7.15
CA LYS A 5 -21.50 1.78 8.40
C LYS A 5 -20.28 0.92 8.76
N ILE A 6 -19.09 1.37 8.34
CA ILE A 6 -17.83 0.73 8.72
C ILE A 6 -17.54 1.10 10.18
N LYS A 7 -17.69 0.13 11.10
CA LYS A 7 -17.29 0.28 12.50
C LYS A 7 -15.87 -0.25 12.67
N ILE A 8 -14.94 0.65 12.98
CA ILE A 8 -13.53 0.28 13.19
C ILE A 8 -13.31 0.02 14.69
N GLU A 9 -12.95 -1.21 15.03
CA GLU A 9 -12.61 -1.59 16.39
C GLU A 9 -11.48 -0.72 16.96
N GLY A 10 -11.65 -0.23 18.19
CA GLY A 10 -10.63 0.57 18.87
C GLY A 10 -10.60 2.06 18.52
N MET A 11 -11.35 2.51 17.49
CA MET A 11 -11.38 3.91 17.06
C MET A 11 -11.86 4.87 18.17
N ASP A 12 -12.89 4.49 18.93
CA ASP A 12 -13.41 5.33 20.01
C ASP A 12 -12.37 5.60 21.11
N LYS A 13 -11.57 4.58 21.44
CA LYS A 13 -10.49 4.70 22.43
C LYS A 13 -9.37 5.60 21.89
N LEU A 14 -8.98 5.41 20.63
CA LEU A 14 -7.99 6.25 19.96
C LEU A 14 -8.43 7.72 19.92
N GLN A 15 -9.69 8.00 19.61
CA GLN A 15 -10.24 9.36 19.62
C GLN A 15 -10.17 10.00 21.01
N LYS A 16 -10.50 9.25 22.07
CA LYS A 16 -10.34 9.73 23.46
C LYS A 16 -8.89 10.07 23.79
N SER A 17 -7.94 9.22 23.40
CA SER A 17 -6.50 9.48 23.62
C SER A 17 -6.01 10.70 22.82
N LEU A 18 -6.47 10.87 21.58
CA LEU A 18 -6.13 12.05 20.76
C LEU A 18 -6.68 13.35 21.35
N LYS A 19 -7.91 13.34 21.87
CA LYS A 19 -8.49 14.50 22.58
C LYS A 19 -7.65 14.91 23.78
N LYS A 20 -7.13 13.94 24.55
CA LYS A 20 -6.22 14.20 25.67
C LYS A 20 -4.88 14.82 25.23
N LEU A 21 -4.37 14.42 24.06
CA LEU A 21 -3.10 14.92 23.54
C LEU A 21 -3.21 16.29 22.84
N GLY A 22 -4.42 16.72 22.49
CA GLY A 22 -4.69 17.99 21.80
C GLY A 22 -4.37 18.00 20.30
N ASN A 23 -3.36 17.24 19.84
CA ASN A 23 -2.99 17.14 18.43
C ASN A 23 -2.59 15.71 18.03
N VAL A 24 -2.64 15.39 16.73
CA VAL A 24 -2.22 14.09 16.20
C VAL A 24 -0.71 14.14 15.85
N PRO A 25 0.17 13.38 16.52
CA PRO A 25 1.59 13.43 16.22
C PRO A 25 1.91 12.80 14.86
N GLN A 26 2.46 13.60 13.93
CA GLN A 26 2.75 13.16 12.56
C GLN A 26 3.69 11.94 12.49
N LYS A 27 4.63 11.83 13.44
CA LYS A 27 5.54 10.68 13.57
C LYS A 27 4.77 9.36 13.76
N HIS A 28 3.69 9.39 14.54
CA HIS A 28 2.89 8.21 14.86
C HIS A 28 1.96 7.82 13.72
N VAL A 29 1.39 8.82 13.04
CA VAL A 29 0.61 8.60 11.80
C VAL A 29 1.50 7.92 10.76
N THR A 30 2.71 8.43 10.57
CA THR A 30 3.66 7.88 9.60
C THR A 30 4.03 6.44 9.91
N ALA A 31 4.39 6.15 11.16
CA ALA A 31 4.75 4.80 11.58
C ALA A 31 3.57 3.82 11.44
N SER A 32 2.36 4.23 11.83
CA SER A 32 1.18 3.37 11.81
C SER A 32 0.72 3.07 10.39
N ALA A 33 0.63 4.09 9.53
CA ALA A 33 0.29 3.91 8.12
C ALA A 33 1.31 3.03 7.39
N LYS A 34 2.60 3.20 7.67
CA LYS A 34 3.67 2.34 7.11
C LYS A 34 3.48 0.89 7.53
N LYS A 35 3.21 0.64 8.81
CA LYS A 35 3.03 -0.71 9.36
C LYS A 35 1.81 -1.40 8.77
N GLY A 36 0.69 -0.69 8.62
CA GLY A 36 -0.50 -1.20 7.94
C GLY A 36 -0.21 -1.63 6.50
N MET A 37 0.31 -0.71 5.68
CA MET A 37 0.60 -1.01 4.26
C MET A 37 1.73 -2.03 4.05
N ASN A 38 2.58 -2.27 5.04
CA ASN A 38 3.59 -3.33 4.96
C ASN A 38 2.97 -4.73 4.90
N ILE A 39 1.75 -4.90 5.40
CA ILE A 39 0.99 -6.16 5.27
C ILE A 39 0.66 -6.41 3.81
N VAL A 40 0.08 -5.39 3.16
CA VAL A 40 -0.25 -5.41 1.73
C VAL A 40 1.00 -5.67 0.88
N LEU A 41 2.11 -4.98 1.18
CA LEU A 41 3.37 -5.19 0.45
C LEU A 41 3.86 -6.63 0.55
N LYS A 42 3.80 -7.23 1.75
CA LYS A 42 4.23 -8.63 1.96
C LYS A 42 3.35 -9.61 1.19
N GLN A 43 2.03 -9.41 1.21
CA GLN A 43 1.09 -10.25 0.46
C GLN A 43 1.31 -10.11 -1.04
N ALA A 44 1.36 -8.89 -1.56
CA ALA A 44 1.63 -8.62 -2.97
C ALA A 44 2.95 -9.25 -3.44
N LYS A 45 4.00 -9.23 -2.59
CA LYS A 45 5.28 -9.92 -2.86
C LYS A 45 5.20 -11.44 -2.85
N ALA A 46 4.27 -12.02 -2.09
CA ALA A 46 4.05 -13.47 -2.05
C ALA A 46 3.28 -13.93 -3.30
N ASP A 47 2.30 -13.14 -3.72
CA ASP A 47 1.40 -13.45 -4.82
C ASP A 47 1.97 -13.05 -6.19
N ALA A 48 3.00 -12.20 -6.22
CA ALA A 48 3.63 -11.79 -7.47
C ALA A 48 4.14 -12.99 -8.29
N PRO A 49 3.96 -12.97 -9.64
CA PRO A 49 4.46 -14.00 -10.53
C PRO A 49 5.94 -14.35 -10.30
N LYS A 50 6.23 -15.65 -10.16
CA LYS A 50 7.57 -16.18 -9.93
C LYS A 50 8.27 -16.58 -11.25
N ASP A 51 8.34 -15.64 -12.19
CA ASP A 51 9.14 -15.82 -13.40
C ASP A 51 10.63 -15.57 -13.06
N THR A 52 11.05 -14.30 -13.03
CA THR A 52 12.42 -13.88 -12.69
C THR A 52 12.60 -13.35 -11.27
N GLY A 53 11.51 -13.27 -10.49
CA GLY A 53 11.49 -12.66 -9.15
C GLY A 53 11.68 -11.13 -9.14
N SER A 54 11.80 -10.49 -10.30
CA SER A 54 12.04 -9.04 -10.43
C SER A 54 10.88 -8.21 -9.88
N LEU A 55 9.62 -8.63 -10.04
CA LEU A 55 8.47 -7.95 -9.44
C LEU A 55 8.54 -7.93 -7.91
N LYS A 56 8.85 -9.09 -7.31
CA LYS A 56 9.02 -9.23 -5.87
C LYS A 56 10.12 -8.31 -5.33
N ARG A 57 11.25 -8.23 -6.05
CA ARG A 57 12.38 -7.36 -5.69
C ARG A 57 12.03 -5.88 -5.85
N GLY A 58 11.43 -5.50 -6.97
CA GLY A 58 11.15 -4.10 -7.29
C GLY A 58 9.95 -3.48 -6.58
N MET A 59 9.05 -4.26 -5.98
CA MET A 59 7.97 -3.67 -5.18
C MET A 59 8.49 -2.99 -3.92
N LYS A 60 8.12 -1.72 -3.73
CA LYS A 60 8.46 -0.89 -2.56
C LYS A 60 7.27 -0.07 -2.08
N LEU A 61 7.29 0.27 -0.78
CA LEU A 61 6.36 1.24 -0.22
C LEU A 61 6.87 2.66 -0.44
N SER A 62 6.03 3.51 -1.03
CA SER A 62 6.28 4.94 -1.21
C SER A 62 5.28 5.74 -0.41
N GLY A 63 5.78 6.57 0.51
CA GLY A 63 4.95 7.46 1.31
C GLY A 63 4.74 8.79 0.61
N GLU A 64 3.48 9.22 0.46
CA GLU A 64 3.14 10.52 -0.10
C GLU A 64 3.67 11.67 0.79
N ARG A 65 4.09 12.77 0.16
CA ARG A 65 4.36 14.04 0.83
C ARG A 65 3.04 14.81 0.97
N SER A 66 2.40 14.67 2.13
CA SER A 66 1.16 15.40 2.43
C SER A 66 1.46 16.83 2.87
N LYS A 67 0.70 17.80 2.33
CA LYS A 67 0.67 19.19 2.85
C LYS A 67 -0.13 19.32 4.15
N PHE A 68 -1.02 18.35 4.43
CA PHE A 68 -1.88 18.34 5.61
C PHE A 68 -1.24 17.58 6.77
N LYS A 69 -1.19 18.22 7.94
CA LYS A 69 -0.78 17.58 9.21
C LYS A 69 -1.78 16.48 9.59
N GLY A 70 -1.28 15.37 10.13
CA GLY A 70 -2.10 14.23 10.52
C GLY A 70 -2.46 13.27 9.39
N LYS A 71 -2.12 13.60 8.13
CA LYS A 71 -2.34 12.72 6.97
C LYS A 71 -1.04 12.03 6.56
N LYS A 72 -1.11 10.71 6.34
CA LYS A 72 -0.09 9.94 5.63
C LYS A 72 -0.72 8.85 4.79
N VAL A 73 -0.31 8.79 3.53
CA VAL A 73 -0.72 7.75 2.58
C VAL A 73 0.53 7.00 2.15
N TYR A 74 0.44 5.68 2.10
CA TYR A 74 1.46 4.81 1.53
C TYR A 74 0.88 4.11 0.31
N ARG A 75 1.68 4.05 -0.75
CA ARG A 75 1.37 3.34 -1.98
C ARG A 75 2.40 2.26 -2.21
N ILE A 76 2.00 1.16 -2.83
CA ILE A 76 2.95 0.22 -3.40
C ILE A 76 3.31 0.76 -4.78
N VAL A 77 4.60 0.92 -5.02
CA VAL A 77 5.17 1.32 -6.31
C VAL A 77 6.27 0.35 -6.69
N PHE A 78 6.64 0.33 -7.96
CA PHE A 78 7.80 -0.44 -8.40
C PHE A 78 9.03 0.48 -8.45
N ASP A 79 10.20 -0.11 -8.22
CA ASP A 79 11.43 0.63 -8.14
C ASP A 79 11.84 1.16 -9.51
N SER A 80 11.97 2.48 -9.63
CA SER A 80 12.42 3.15 -10.85
C SER A 80 13.84 2.76 -11.22
N ALA A 81 14.67 2.36 -10.24
CA ALA A 81 16.00 1.82 -10.51
C ALA A 81 15.98 0.50 -11.30
N MET A 82 14.83 -0.19 -11.33
CA MET A 82 14.62 -1.42 -12.09
C MET A 82 13.85 -1.16 -13.40
N ASN A 83 13.74 0.09 -13.85
CA ASN A 83 13.05 0.40 -15.10
C ASN A 83 13.68 -0.28 -16.32
N SER A 84 15.00 -0.51 -16.34
CA SER A 84 15.65 -1.32 -17.38
C SER A 84 15.11 -2.76 -17.46
N THR A 85 14.54 -3.28 -16.37
CA THR A 85 13.86 -4.58 -16.32
C THR A 85 12.35 -4.46 -16.56
N PHE A 86 11.73 -3.38 -16.11
CA PHE A 86 10.28 -3.21 -16.11
C PHE A 86 9.72 -2.54 -17.36
N GLN A 87 10.51 -1.74 -18.05
CA GLN A 87 10.08 -1.00 -19.23
C GLN A 87 10.56 -1.68 -20.49
N LYS A 88 9.70 -1.68 -21.52
CA LYS A 88 10.03 -2.17 -22.84
C LYS A 88 10.19 -1.01 -23.80
N GLU A 89 11.40 -0.83 -24.31
CA GLU A 89 11.72 0.15 -25.34
C GLU A 89 11.47 -0.42 -26.75
N ASN A 90 11.04 0.44 -27.67
CA ASN A 90 11.04 0.14 -29.10
C ASN A 90 12.38 0.48 -29.74
N LYS A 91 12.52 0.27 -31.06
CA LYS A 91 13.75 0.58 -31.80
C LYS A 91 14.14 2.07 -31.75
N ASN A 92 13.20 2.96 -31.42
CA ASN A 92 13.39 4.41 -31.33
C ASN A 92 13.67 4.87 -29.89
N GLY A 93 13.75 3.95 -28.91
CA GLY A 93 13.95 4.27 -27.49
C GLY A 93 12.68 4.69 -26.74
N GLU A 94 11.49 4.58 -27.35
CA GLU A 94 10.24 4.96 -26.70
C GLU A 94 9.73 3.82 -25.81
N ILE A 95 9.26 4.15 -24.60
CA ILE A 95 8.66 3.17 -23.68
C ILE A 95 7.29 2.75 -24.22
N THR A 96 7.20 1.51 -24.69
CA THR A 96 5.97 0.92 -25.27
C THR A 96 5.24 -0.02 -24.34
N GLY A 97 5.83 -0.36 -23.19
CA GLY A 97 5.21 -1.26 -22.23
C GLY A 97 5.81 -1.16 -20.85
N TYR A 98 4.99 -1.46 -19.85
CA TYR A 98 5.40 -1.47 -18.45
C TYR A 98 4.96 -2.79 -17.79
N TYR A 99 5.92 -3.68 -17.61
CA TYR A 99 5.71 -5.06 -17.17
C TYR A 99 4.88 -5.17 -15.88
N PRO A 100 5.15 -4.39 -14.81
CA PRO A 100 4.34 -4.48 -13.60
C PRO A 100 2.85 -4.16 -13.81
N ALA A 101 2.54 -3.12 -14.60
CA ALA A 101 1.15 -2.79 -14.93
C ALA A 101 0.50 -3.88 -15.79
N SER A 102 1.25 -4.46 -16.74
CA SER A 102 0.76 -5.56 -17.58
C SER A 102 0.43 -6.82 -16.78
N MET A 103 1.16 -7.09 -15.69
CA MET A 103 0.88 -8.23 -14.80
C MET A 103 -0.28 -7.96 -13.83
N GLU A 104 -0.54 -6.69 -13.51
CA GLU A 104 -1.62 -6.28 -12.60
C GLU A 104 -2.97 -6.13 -13.30
N TYR A 105 -2.98 -5.55 -14.51
CA TYR A 105 -4.21 -5.13 -15.21
C TYR A 105 -4.34 -5.69 -16.64
N GLY A 106 -3.33 -6.39 -17.13
CA GLY A 106 -3.27 -6.83 -18.52
C GLY A 106 -2.70 -5.78 -19.46
N PHE A 107 -2.70 -6.11 -20.75
CA PHE A 107 -2.12 -5.23 -21.77
C PHE A 107 -2.84 -5.37 -23.10
N PHE A 108 -2.76 -4.34 -23.94
CA PHE A 108 -3.23 -4.37 -25.31
C PHE A 108 -2.08 -4.77 -26.24
N ASP A 109 -2.36 -5.63 -27.22
CA ASP A 109 -1.42 -5.89 -28.30
C ASP A 109 -1.46 -4.80 -29.39
N ARG A 110 -0.56 -4.92 -30.38
CA ARG A 110 -0.50 -3.99 -31.52
C ARG A 110 -1.77 -3.95 -32.38
N LYS A 111 -2.65 -4.95 -32.25
CA LYS A 111 -3.94 -5.02 -32.97
C LYS A 111 -5.10 -4.51 -32.10
N GLY A 112 -4.83 -3.98 -30.91
CA GLY A 112 -5.84 -3.46 -29.99
C GLY A 112 -6.59 -4.54 -29.22
N LYS A 113 -6.16 -5.82 -29.28
CA LYS A 113 -6.77 -6.88 -28.48
C LYS A 113 -6.23 -6.80 -27.05
N HIS A 114 -7.12 -6.77 -26.06
CA HIS A 114 -6.75 -6.87 -24.65
C HIS A 114 -6.37 -8.31 -24.32
N HIS A 115 -5.24 -8.47 -23.66
CA HIS A 115 -4.72 -9.75 -23.19
C HIS A 115 -4.83 -9.80 -21.67
N GLU A 116 -5.73 -10.67 -21.22
CA GLU A 116 -5.90 -10.97 -19.80
C GLU A 116 -4.91 -12.04 -19.28
N LYS A 117 -4.08 -12.58 -20.18
CA LYS A 117 -3.13 -13.66 -19.91
C LYS A 117 -1.79 -13.33 -20.55
N SER A 118 -0.74 -13.39 -19.75
CA SER A 118 0.64 -13.31 -20.23
C SER A 118 1.03 -14.63 -20.86
N LYS A 119 1.69 -14.60 -22.04
CA LYS A 119 2.21 -15.82 -22.68
C LYS A 119 3.31 -16.51 -21.87
N ASN A 120 4.03 -15.78 -21.02
CA ASN A 120 5.16 -16.31 -20.24
C ASN A 120 4.72 -16.84 -18.85
N THR A 121 3.67 -16.26 -18.26
CA THR A 121 3.23 -16.58 -16.89
C THR A 121 1.82 -17.18 -16.82
N GLY A 122 1.08 -17.20 -17.93
CA GLY A 122 -0.26 -17.76 -18.04
C GLY A 122 -1.40 -16.90 -17.47
N TRP A 123 -1.11 -15.90 -16.62
CA TRP A 123 -2.13 -15.19 -15.82
C TRP A 123 -1.78 -13.73 -15.54
N ILE A 124 -2.80 -12.85 -15.52
CA ILE A 124 -2.82 -11.62 -14.73
C ILE A 124 -3.13 -12.00 -13.29
N VAL A 125 -2.45 -11.38 -12.33
CA VAL A 125 -2.52 -11.84 -10.93
C VAL A 125 -3.17 -10.82 -10.00
N GLY A 126 -3.35 -9.56 -10.44
CA GLY A 126 -3.98 -8.50 -9.64
C GLY A 126 -3.39 -8.43 -8.22
N PHE A 127 -2.09 -8.72 -8.08
CA PHE A 127 -1.44 -9.10 -6.83
C PHE A 127 -1.32 -7.91 -5.87
N VAL A 128 -1.27 -6.68 -6.39
CA VAL A 128 -1.32 -5.48 -5.55
C VAL A 128 -2.74 -5.20 -5.10
N HIS A 129 -3.72 -5.33 -6.01
CA HIS A 129 -5.12 -5.10 -5.75
C HIS A 129 -5.68 -6.11 -4.75
N SER A 130 -5.50 -7.41 -5.00
CA SER A 130 -5.91 -8.51 -4.10
C SER A 130 -5.24 -8.38 -2.74
N GLY A 131 -3.93 -8.11 -2.73
CA GLY A 131 -3.18 -7.87 -1.50
C GLY A 131 -3.78 -6.76 -0.65
N LEU A 132 -4.41 -5.74 -1.25
CA LEU A 132 -5.08 -4.67 -0.55
C LEU A 132 -6.50 -5.07 -0.12
N THR A 133 -7.32 -5.58 -1.03
CA THR A 133 -8.72 -5.96 -0.77
C THR A 133 -8.84 -7.00 0.32
N ASP A 134 -7.95 -7.99 0.31
CA ASP A 134 -8.00 -9.13 1.23
C ASP A 134 -7.52 -8.74 2.63
N ASN A 135 -6.77 -7.65 2.74
CA ASN A 135 -6.18 -7.18 3.99
C ASN A 135 -6.83 -5.91 4.56
N VAL A 136 -7.90 -5.35 3.97
CA VAL A 136 -8.50 -4.07 4.40
C VAL A 136 -8.70 -4.01 5.92
N ARG A 137 -9.44 -4.97 6.49
CA ARG A 137 -9.71 -5.01 7.94
C ARG A 137 -8.45 -5.15 8.79
N LYS A 138 -7.48 -5.92 8.29
CA LYS A 138 -6.21 -6.17 8.99
C LYS A 138 -5.32 -4.92 8.98
N VAL A 139 -5.31 -4.18 7.87
CA VAL A 139 -4.63 -2.90 7.72
C VAL A 139 -5.24 -1.86 8.65
N GLU A 140 -6.57 -1.71 8.63
CA GLU A 140 -7.31 -0.77 9.49
C GLU A 140 -7.02 -1.03 10.97
N LYS A 141 -7.20 -2.27 11.42
CA LYS A 141 -6.92 -2.69 12.80
C LYS A 141 -5.47 -2.40 13.19
N THR A 142 -4.52 -2.77 12.33
CA THR A 142 -3.09 -2.53 12.58
C THR A 142 -2.78 -1.05 12.73
N ILE A 143 -3.39 -0.19 11.90
CA ILE A 143 -3.20 1.26 11.98
C ILE A 143 -3.75 1.80 13.31
N VAL A 144 -5.00 1.44 13.66
CA VAL A 144 -5.65 1.91 14.89
C VAL A 144 -4.91 1.44 16.14
N ASP A 145 -4.56 0.16 16.21
CA ASP A 145 -3.85 -0.42 17.35
C ASP A 145 -2.47 0.22 17.51
N THR A 146 -1.73 0.38 16.41
CA THR A 146 -0.39 0.99 16.45
C THR A 146 -0.46 2.47 16.84
N MET A 147 -1.45 3.21 16.33
CA MET A 147 -1.68 4.61 16.71
C MET A 147 -2.00 4.71 18.20
N LYS A 148 -2.93 3.90 18.68
CA LYS A 148 -3.35 3.88 20.08
C LYS A 148 -2.18 3.59 21.00
N GLN A 149 -1.43 2.50 20.75
CA GLN A 149 -0.25 2.14 21.53
C GLN A 149 0.76 3.29 21.62
N LYS A 150 1.00 3.96 20.51
CA LYS A 150 1.96 5.08 20.45
C LYS A 150 1.46 6.31 21.20
N ILE A 151 0.17 6.65 21.07
CA ILE A 151 -0.40 7.82 21.77
C ILE A 151 -0.50 7.55 23.26
N ASP A 152 -0.97 6.37 23.67
CA ASP A 152 -1.04 6.00 25.09
C ASP A 152 0.35 6.07 25.75
N ALA A 153 1.41 5.72 25.02
CA ALA A 153 2.78 5.90 25.46
C ALA A 153 3.21 7.38 25.60
N GLU A 154 2.77 8.27 24.70
CA GLU A 154 3.04 9.71 24.84
C GLU A 154 2.27 10.32 26.04
N ILE A 155 1.01 9.93 26.24
CA ILE A 155 0.18 10.36 27.38
C ILE A 155 0.84 9.91 28.70
N ALA A 156 1.34 8.67 28.75
CA ALA A 156 2.04 8.15 29.91
C ALA A 156 3.33 8.95 30.21
N LYS A 157 4.10 9.28 29.18
CA LYS A 157 5.33 10.10 29.32
C LYS A 157 5.05 11.53 29.77
N GLY A 158 3.95 12.12 29.30
CA GLY A 158 3.56 13.48 29.66
C GLY A 158 2.89 13.62 31.03
N GLY A 159 2.78 12.56 31.84
CA GLY A 159 2.08 12.61 33.13
C GLY A 159 0.57 12.88 33.00
N LEU A 160 -0.01 12.77 31.81
CA LEU A 160 -1.42 13.02 31.51
C LEU A 160 -2.33 11.82 31.86
N LYS A 161 -1.78 10.82 32.55
CA LYS A 161 -2.55 9.73 33.17
C LYS A 161 -3.22 10.29 34.43
N LYS A 162 -4.48 10.69 34.30
CA LYS A 162 -5.44 10.65 35.42
C LYS A 162 -6.05 9.26 35.48
#